data_AF-A0A1F9PBG7-F1
#
_entry.id   AF-A0A1F9PBG7-F1
#
_cell.length_a   1.000
_cell.length_b   1.000
_cell.length_c   1.000
_cell.angle_alpha   90.00
_cell.angle_beta   90.00
_cell.angle_gamma   90.00
#
_symmetry.space_group_name_H-M   'P 1'
#
loop_
_entity.id
_entity.type
_entity.pdbx_description
1 polymer ?
#
loop_
_entity_poly.entity_id
_entity_poly.type
_entity_poly.pdbx_seq_one_letter_code
_entity_poly.pdbx_strand_id
1 'polypeptide(L)' 'MLNKLRSKKGFTLIELLIVVAIIGILAAVAIPQFSAYRIKGFNSSATSDLRNFRTQMESNFADQQSYPTF' A
#
# COMPACT_ATOMS: atom_id res chain seq x y z
N MET A 1 25.07 -6.55 -54.08
CA MET A 1 24.35 -6.15 -52.84
C MET A 1 24.40 -7.30 -51.85
N LEU A 2 25.19 -7.20 -50.78
CA LEU A 2 25.26 -8.23 -49.73
C LEU A 2 24.20 -7.92 -48.67
N ASN A 3 23.11 -8.69 -48.69
CA ASN A 3 22.05 -8.61 -47.67
C ASN A 3 22.57 -9.25 -46.38
N LYS A 4 22.92 -8.42 -45.39
CA LYS A 4 23.32 -8.87 -44.05
C LYS A 4 22.07 -9.36 -43.32
N LEU A 5 21.87 -10.67 -43.26
CA LEU A 5 20.82 -11.28 -42.43
C LEU A 5 21.07 -10.87 -40.97
N ARG A 6 20.27 -9.94 -40.45
CA ARG A 6 20.30 -9.55 -39.04
C ARG A 6 19.85 -10.77 -38.23
N SER A 7 20.79 -11.42 -37.56
CA SER A 7 20.48 -12.46 -36.58
C SER A 7 19.57 -11.86 -35.50
N LYS A 8 18.29 -12.27 -35.49
CA LYS A 8 17.39 -11.95 -34.38
C LYS A 8 17.83 -12.80 -33.19
N LYS A 9 18.58 -12.20 -32.27
CA LYS A 9 18.89 -12.84 -30.99
C LYS A 9 17.59 -12.98 -30.19
N GLY A 10 17.19 -14.23 -29.94
CA GLY A 10 16.11 -14.55 -29.02
C GLY A 10 16.58 -14.45 -27.56
N PHE A 11 15.61 -14.36 -26.65
CA PHE A 11 15.85 -14.37 -25.21
C PHE A 11 16.12 -15.80 -24.71
N THR A 12 16.97 -15.95 -23.70
CA THR A 12 17.33 -17.25 -23.14
C THR A 12 16.41 -17.63 -21.97
N LEU A 13 16.24 -18.94 -21.76
CA LEU A 13 15.48 -19.44 -20.59
C LEU A 13 16.16 -19.07 -19.27
N ILE A 14 17.50 -18.98 -19.26
CA ILE A 14 18.26 -18.61 -18.06
C ILE A 14 17.99 -17.15 -17.66
N GLU A 15 17.89 -16.24 -18.65
CA GLU A 15 17.52 -14.85 -18.37
C GLU A 15 16.10 -14.77 -17.81
N LEU A 16 15.14 -15.56 -18.31
CA LEU A 16 13.78 -15.59 -17.76
C LEU A 16 13.76 -16.05 -16.31
N LEU A 17 14.52 -17.11 -16.02
CA LEU A 17 14.55 -17.75 -14.71
C LEU A 17 15.10 -16.78 -13.65
N ILE A 18 16.17 -16.05 -13.97
CA ILE A 18 16.74 -15.04 -13.07
C ILE A 18 15.72 -13.92 -12.82
N VAL A 19 15.02 -13.45 -13.86
CA VAL A 19 13.99 -12.41 -13.70
C VAL A 19 12.87 -12.85 -12.76
N VAL A 20 12.34 -14.06 -12.95
CA VAL A 20 11.27 -14.60 -12.08
C VAL A 20 11.77 -14.81 -10.65
N ALA A 21 13.02 -15.25 -10.47
CA ALA A 21 13.62 -15.40 -9.15
C ALA A 21 13.72 -14.04 -8.41
N ILE A 22 14.18 -12.98 -9.09
CA ILE A 22 14.26 -11.64 -8.51
C ILE A 22 12.86 -11.12 -8.15
N ILE A 23 11.88 -11.26 -9.06
CA ILE A 23 10.49 -10.85 -8.80
C ILE A 23 9.92 -11.62 -7.60
N GLY A 24 10.20 -12.92 -7.48
CA GLY A 24 9.77 -13.75 -6.36
C GLY A 24 10.31 -13.26 -5.01
N ILE A 25 11.59 -12.92 -4.94
CA ILE A 25 12.22 -12.38 -3.71
C ILE A 25 11.59 -11.04 -3.34
N LEU A 26 11.43 -10.13 -4.31
CA LEU A 26 10.82 -8.82 -4.08
C LEU A 26 9.36 -8.95 -3.64
N ALA A 27 8.57 -9.83 -4.27
CA ALA A 27 7.18 -10.07 -3.92
C ALA A 27 7.02 -10.65 -2.50
N ALA A 28 7.90 -11.57 -2.10
CA ALA A 28 7.87 -12.18 -0.77
C ALA A 28 8.02 -11.14 0.36
N VAL A 29 8.81 -10.09 0.16
CA VAL A 29 8.98 -9.00 1.14
C VAL A 29 7.90 -7.92 0.98
N ALA A 30 7.57 -7.53 -0.27
CA ALA A 30 6.69 -6.42 -0.55
C ALA A 30 5.23 -6.67 -0.14
N ILE A 31 4.71 -7.89 -0.35
CA ILE A 31 3.32 -8.24 -0.05
C ILE A 31 2.97 -8.08 1.45
N PRO A 32 3.68 -8.70 2.40
CA PRO A 32 3.38 -8.54 3.82
C PRO A 32 3.59 -7.09 4.29
N GLN A 33 4.64 -6.40 3.81
CA GLN A 33 4.89 -5.00 4.13
C GLN A 33 3.75 -4.09 3.67
N PHE A 34 3.27 -4.26 2.44
CA PHE A 34 2.15 -3.48 1.91
C PHE A 34 0.86 -3.73 2.69
N SER A 35 0.59 -4.98 3.06
CA SER A 35 -0.57 -5.33 3.91
C SER A 35 -0.51 -4.61 5.26
N ALA A 36 0.64 -4.65 5.93
CA ALA A 36 0.84 -3.97 7.21
C ALA A 36 0.71 -2.44 7.08
N TYR A 37 1.24 -1.85 5.99
CA TYR A 37 1.10 -0.42 5.71
C TYR A 37 -0.36 -0.01 5.53
N ARG A 38 -1.15 -0.81 4.81
CA ARG A 38 -2.58 -0.58 4.62
C ARG A 38 -3.34 -0.62 5.94
N ILE A 39 -3.07 -1.60 6.81
CA ILE A 39 -3.67 -1.69 8.15
C ILE A 39 -3.33 -0.46 8.99
N LYS A 40 -2.06 -0.03 8.97
CA LYS A 40 -1.62 1.20 9.65
C LYS A 40 -2.37 2.42 9.13
N GLY A 41 -2.60 2.51 7.82
CA GLY A 41 -3.42 3.56 7.20
C GLY A 41 -4.83 3.58 7.75
N PHE A 42 -5.53 2.43 7.76
CA PHE A 42 -6.87 2.33 8.33
C PHE A 42 -6.93 2.71 9.82
N ASN A 43 -5.97 2.25 10.62
CA ASN A 43 -5.90 2.60 12.04
C ASN A 43 -5.66 4.10 12.24
N SER A 44 -4.83 4.73 11.39
CA SER A 44 -4.58 6.17 11.44
C SER A 44 -5.83 6.98 11.10
N SER A 45 -6.60 6.54 10.10
CA SER A 45 -7.89 7.17 9.76
C SER A 45 -8.89 7.02 10.92
N ALA A 46 -9.09 5.81 11.43
CA ALA A 46 -9.99 5.57 12.55
C ALA A 46 -9.60 6.38 13.81
N THR A 47 -8.31 6.50 14.10
CA THR A 47 -7.82 7.33 15.20
C THR A 47 -8.12 8.80 14.99
N SER A 48 -8.00 9.29 13.75
CA SER A 48 -8.35 10.67 13.41
C SER A 48 -9.85 10.93 13.56
N ASP A 49 -10.68 9.99 13.13
CA ASP A 49 -12.13 10.08 13.28
C ASP A 49 -12.55 10.12 14.76
N LEU A 50 -11.95 9.28 15.60
CA LEU A 50 -12.19 9.29 17.05
C LEU A 50 -11.77 10.62 17.69
N ARG A 51 -10.66 11.22 17.27
CA ARG A 51 -10.22 12.55 17.75
C ARG A 51 -11.20 13.64 17.33
N ASN A 52 -11.69 13.59 16.10
CA ASN A 52 -12.69 14.53 15.60
C ASN A 52 -13.99 14.39 16.38
N PHE A 53 -14.45 13.17 16.62
CA PHE A 53 -15.66 12.90 17.41
C PHE A 53 -15.51 13.40 18.85
N ARG A 54 -14.36 13.13 19.49
CA ARG A 54 -14.04 13.66 20.83
C ARG A 54 -14.10 15.19 20.86
N THR A 55 -13.49 15.85 19.88
CA THR A 55 -13.49 17.32 19.79
C THR A 55 -14.91 17.86 19.65
N GLN A 56 -15.76 17.21 18.86
CA GLN A 56 -17.17 17.58 18.70
C GLN A 56 -17.95 17.41 20.01
N MET A 57 -17.76 16.30 20.72
CA MET A 57 -18.39 16.06 22.02
C MET A 57 -17.95 17.09 23.07
N GLU A 58 -16.65 17.40 23.14
CA GLU A 58 -16.11 18.41 24.06
C GLU A 58 -16.65 19.80 23.73
N SER A 59 -16.78 20.15 22.44
CA SER A 59 -17.42 21.39 22.01
C SER A 59 -18.88 21.47 22.45
N ASN A 60 -19.66 20.42 22.21
CA ASN A 60 -21.07 20.40 22.59
C ASN A 60 -21.27 20.47 24.11
N PHE A 61 -20.40 19.79 24.87
CA PHE A 61 -20.39 19.87 26.32
C PHE A 61 -20.04 21.27 26.83
N ALA A 62 -19.09 21.96 26.18
CA ALA A 62 -18.76 23.35 26.52
C ALA A 62 -19.95 24.30 26.33
N ASP A 63 -20.78 24.05 25.31
CA ASP A 63 -21.94 24.87 24.99
C ASP A 63 -23.18 24.54 25.85
N GLN A 64 -23.48 23.25 26.04
CA GLN A 64 -24.75 22.78 26.63
C GLN A 64 -24.60 22.19 28.03
N GLN A 65 -23.38 22.09 28.57
CA GLN A 65 -23.04 21.45 29.85
C GLN A 65 -23.50 19.99 29.98
N SER A 66 -23.83 19.35 28.86
CA SER A 66 -24.22 17.95 28.77
C SER A 66 -23.64 17.34 27.52
N TYR A 67 -23.31 16.05 27.58
CA TYR A 67 -22.96 15.30 26.37
C TYR A 67 -24.21 15.02 25.54
N PRO A 68 -24.08 14.96 24.19
CA PRO A 68 -25.20 14.62 23.33
C PRO A 68 -25.64 13.17 23.61
N THR A 69 -26.91 13.00 23.95
CA THR A 69 -27.57 11.69 24.09
C THR A 69 -28.18 11.30 22.75
N PHE A 70 -28.08 10.02 22.40
CA PHE A 70 -28.65 9.46 21.16
C PHE A 70 -30.18 9.57 21.12
#